data_AF-A0A6J7QA78-F1
#
_entry.id   AF-A0A6J7QA78-F1
#
_cell.length_a   1.000
_cell.length_b   1.000
_cell.length_c   1.000
_cell.angle_alpha   90.00
_cell.angle_beta   90.00
_cell.angle_gamma   90.00
#
_symmetry.space_group_name_H-M   'P 1'
#
loop_
_entity.id
_entity.type
_entity.pdbx_description
1 polymer ?
#
loop_
_entity_poly.entity_id
_entity_poly.type
_entity_poly.pdbx_seq_one_letter_code
_entity_poly.pdbx_strand_id
1 'polypeptide(L)' 'MCDRIEELPDRVLMYTDDGESLLEKIYASGLHPKTSLVRRSSLEDVFLRLTGRTLIE' A
#
# COMPACT_ATOMS: atom_id res chain seq x y z
N MET A 1 -9.12 -8.53 -1.83
CA MET A 1 -9.06 -7.55 -0.73
C MET A 1 -8.52 -6.23 -1.27
N CYS A 2 -7.37 -6.27 -1.97
CA CYS A 2 -6.79 -5.19 -2.77
C CYS A 2 -6.29 -5.76 -4.12
N ASP A 3 -5.92 -4.91 -5.06
CA ASP A 3 -5.51 -5.32 -6.43
C ASP A 3 -4.07 -5.82 -6.48
N ARG A 4 -3.21 -5.27 -5.61
CA ARG A 4 -1.80 -5.67 -5.49
C ARG A 4 -1.27 -5.37 -4.08
N ILE A 5 -0.31 -6.18 -3.67
CA ILE A 5 0.46 -6.02 -2.43
C ILE A 5 1.93 -5.98 -2.80
N GLU A 6 2.67 -5.02 -2.25
CA GLU A 6 4.13 -4.97 -2.29
C GLU A 6 4.65 -5.02 -0.85
N GLU A 7 5.48 -6.02 -0.57
CA GLU A 7 6.08 -6.23 0.74
C GLU A 7 7.45 -5.53 0.79
N LEU A 8 7.58 -4.53 1.64
CA LEU A 8 8.84 -3.85 1.91
C LEU A 8 9.34 -4.25 3.30
N PRO A 9 10.65 -4.05 3.60
CA PRO A 9 11.22 -4.47 4.87
C PRO A 9 10.54 -3.85 6.11
N ASP A 10 9.97 -2.66 5.99
CA ASP A 10 9.41 -1.88 7.10
C ASP A 10 7.89 -1.68 7.01
N ARG A 11 7.26 -1.99 5.87
CA ARG A 11 5.84 -1.74 5.63
C ARG A 11 5.28 -2.61 4.50
N VAL A 12 3.96 -2.68 4.44
CA VAL A 12 3.24 -3.30 3.33
C VAL A 12 2.48 -2.21 2.57
N LEU A 13 2.66 -2.15 1.26
CA LEU A 13 1.86 -1.30 0.38
C LEU A 13 0.73 -2.14 -0.21
N MET A 14 -0.49 -1.62 -0.17
CA MET A 14 -1.64 -2.25 -0.80
C MET A 14 -2.30 -1.28 -1.77
N TYR A 15 -2.42 -1.68 -3.03
CA TYR A 15 -3.01 -0.88 -4.10
C TYR A 15 -4.48 -1.23 -4.27
N THR A 16 -5.32 -0.20 -4.33
CA THR A 16 -6.78 -0.30 -4.43
C THR A 16 -7.31 1.00 -5.00
N ASP A 17 -8.46 0.93 -5.67
CA ASP A 17 -9.19 2.12 -6.12
C ASP A 17 -9.78 2.92 -4.95
N ASP A 18 -10.12 2.24 -3.84
CA ASP A 18 -10.61 2.85 -2.61
C ASP A 18 -9.80 2.37 -1.40
N GLY A 19 -8.95 3.26 -0.89
CA GLY A 19 -8.04 2.99 0.22
C GLY A 19 -8.71 3.04 1.60
N GLU A 20 -9.75 3.84 1.78
CA GLU A 20 -10.46 3.96 3.05
C GLU A 20 -11.25 2.67 3.32
N SER A 21 -12.03 2.24 2.32
CA SER A 21 -12.78 0.98 2.38
C SER A 21 -11.87 -0.25 2.60
N LEU A 22 -10.66 -0.23 2.03
CA LEU A 22 -9.69 -1.30 2.26
C LEU A 22 -9.19 -1.30 3.71
N LEU A 23 -8.83 -0.13 4.23
CA LEU A 23 -8.31 0.01 5.59
C LEU A 23 -9.35 -0.45 6.62
N GLU A 24 -10.63 -0.11 6.43
CA GLU A 24 -11.72 -0.59 7.27
C GLU A 24 -11.81 -2.13 7.26
N LYS A 25 -11.73 -2.76 6.08
CA LYS A 25 -11.73 -4.23 5.96
C LYS A 25 -10.53 -4.87 6.66
N ILE A 26 -9.36 -4.25 6.62
CA ILE A 26 -8.16 -4.70 7.34
C ILE A 26 -8.44 -4.72 8.85
N TYR A 27 -8.94 -3.61 9.41
CA TYR A 27 -9.29 -3.57 10.83
C TYR A 27 -10.40 -4.55 11.21
N ALA A 28 -11.45 -4.66 10.39
CA ALA A 28 -12.53 -5.62 10.60
C ALA A 28 -12.07 -7.08 10.56
N SER A 29 -10.97 -7.37 9.85
CA SER A 29 -10.35 -8.69 9.81
C SER A 29 -9.47 -9.01 11.03
N GLY A 30 -9.40 -8.12 12.02
CA GLY A 30 -8.59 -8.28 13.24
C GLY A 30 -7.12 -7.91 13.05
N LEU A 31 -6.74 -7.35 11.91
CA LEU A 31 -5.40 -6.84 11.66
C LEU A 31 -5.28 -5.42 12.21
N HIS A 32 -4.22 -5.15 12.96
CA HIS A 32 -3.97 -3.85 13.57
C HIS A 32 -2.59 -3.31 13.15
N PRO A 33 -2.49 -2.62 11.99
CA PRO A 33 -1.26 -1.97 11.57
C PRO A 33 -0.79 -0.97 12.63
N LYS A 34 0.52 -0.92 12.88
CA LYS A 34 1.10 0.07 13.83
C LYS A 34 0.84 1.50 13.39
N THR A 35 0.93 1.74 12.09
CA THR A 35 0.58 2.99 11.42
C THR A 35 -0.10 2.65 10.09
N SER A 36 -0.99 3.53 9.65
CA SER A 36 -1.69 3.41 8.39
C SER A 36 -1.66 4.77 7.67
N LEU A 37 -1.50 4.73 6.34
CA LEU A 37 -1.52 5.91 5.49
C LEU A 37 -2.31 5.57 4.23
N VAL A 38 -3.46 6.19 4.07
CA VAL A 38 -4.23 6.15 2.83
C VAL A 38 -3.87 7.39 2.02
N ARG A 39 -3.35 7.19 0.82
CA ARG A 39 -3.04 8.27 -0.11
C ARG A 39 -3.20 7.78 -1.55
N ARG A 40 -3.31 8.73 -2.47
CA ARG A 40 -3.22 8.44 -3.91
C ARG A 40 -1.82 7.93 -4.27
N SER A 41 -1.76 7.06 -5.28
CA SER A 41 -0.49 6.63 -5.85
C SER A 41 0.28 7.81 -6.45
N SER A 42 1.60 7.78 -6.31
CA SER A 42 2.56 8.76 -6.82
C SER A 42 3.44 8.13 -7.92
N LEU A 43 4.31 8.93 -8.53
CA LEU A 43 5.32 8.42 -9.47
C LEU A 43 6.24 7.39 -8.81
N GLU A 44 6.59 7.59 -7.54
CA GLU A 44 7.40 6.65 -6.76
C GLU A 44 6.71 5.29 -6.67
N ASP A 45 5.40 5.25 -6.41
CA ASP A 45 4.66 3.99 -6.37
C ASP A 45 4.62 3.30 -7.72
N VAL A 46 4.40 4.06 -8.79
CA VAL A 46 4.39 3.52 -10.16
C VAL A 46 5.77 2.99 -10.53
N PHE A 47 6.83 3.72 -10.18
CA PHE A 47 8.21 3.30 -10.43
C PHE A 47 8.55 2.04 -9.65
N LEU A 48 8.23 1.99 -8.36
CA LEU A 48 8.42 0.82 -7.52
C LEU A 48 7.66 -0.39 -8.09
N ARG A 49 6.39 -0.19 -8.45
CA ARG A 49 5.54 -1.23 -9.05
C ARG A 49 6.14 -1.81 -10.34
N LEU A 50 6.73 -0.97 -11.18
CA LEU A 50 7.27 -1.38 -12.47
C LEU A 50 8.68 -1.98 -12.38
N THR A 51 9.49 -1.50 -11.44
CA THR A 51 10.94 -1.80 -11.41
C THR A 51 11.37 -2.65 -10.21
N GLY A 52 10.55 -2.74 -9.17
CA GLY A 52 10.93 -3.32 -7.88
C GLY A 52 12.00 -2.52 -7.13
N ARG A 53 12.27 -1.27 -7.53
CA ARG A 53 13.29 -0.39 -6.95
C ARG A 53 12.68 0.94 -6.54
N THR A 54 13.33 1.64 -5.63
CA THR A 54 12.96 3.02 -5.27
C THR A 54 13.37 3.98 -6.38
N LEU A 55 12.59 5.04 -6.57
CA LEU A 55 12.97 6.12 -7.47
C LEU A 55 14.22 6.82 -6.92
N ILE A 56 15.22 7.06 -7.78
CA ILE A 56 16.47 7.75 -7.43
C ILE A 56 16.39 9.16 -8.06
N GLU A 57 16.72 10.19 -7.29
CA GLU A 57 16.81 11.59 -7.76
C GLU A 57 18.16 11.89 -8.41
#